data_AF-A0A932D820-F1
#
_entry.id   AF-A0A932D820-F1
#
_cell.length_a   1.000
_cell.length_b   1.000
_cell.length_c   1.000
_cell.angle_alpha   90.00
_cell.angle_beta   90.00
_cell.angle_gamma   90.00
#
_symmetry.space_group_name_H-M   'P 1'
#
loop_
_entity.id
_entity.type
_entity.pdbx_description
1 polymer ?
#
loop_
_entity_poly.entity_id
_entity_poly.type
_entity_poly.pdbx_seq_one_letter_code
_entity_poly.pdbx_strand_id
1 'polypeptide(L)'
;MIVELFTEPKARRPFVKAFRKAARTEGNGAPSIASGEERVVLCGVNWGQYERLDEELGHDRPGPRLYWFDGQLEIMTTFLKHEQIKKGLATLVEDYLFETGTEIFPHGQATMKRLADAGAEPDESWCLEEEKEFPDLVLEVALRSGGIPKLDIYQRLAVCRT
;
A
#
# COMPACT_ATOMS: atom_id res chain seq x y z
N MET A 1 2.49 -5.58 13.70
CA MET A 1 2.22 -5.76 12.27
C MET A 1 0.75 -5.44 12.06
N ILE A 2 0.49 -4.40 11.29
CA ILE A 2 -0.84 -4.01 10.83
C ILE A 2 -0.84 -4.29 9.34
N VAL A 3 -1.78 -5.12 8.88
CA VAL A 3 -2.02 -5.34 7.44
C VAL A 3 -3.27 -4.56 7.10
N GLU A 4 -3.13 -3.59 6.20
CA GLU A 4 -4.26 -2.81 5.71
C GLU A 4 -4.59 -3.24 4.27
N LEU A 5 -5.86 -3.57 4.06
CA LEU A 5 -6.41 -3.95 2.77
C LEU A 5 -7.52 -2.97 2.39
N PHE A 6 -7.33 -2.29 1.27
CA PHE A 6 -8.25 -1.28 0.74
C PHE A 6 -8.98 -1.85 -0.46
N THR A 7 -10.30 -1.64 -0.55
CA THR A 7 -11.10 -2.18 -1.67
C THR A 7 -12.07 -1.14 -2.22
N GLU A 8 -12.31 -1.13 -3.52
CA GLU A 8 -13.47 -0.44 -4.11
C GLU A 8 -14.83 -0.98 -3.60
N PRO A 9 -15.92 -0.19 -3.68
CA PRO A 9 -17.21 -0.54 -3.09
C PRO A 9 -17.87 -1.84 -3.59
N LYS A 10 -17.57 -2.28 -4.83
CA LYS A 10 -18.20 -3.46 -5.44
C LYS A 10 -17.54 -4.79 -5.00
N ALA A 11 -16.23 -4.79 -4.71
CA ALA A 11 -15.48 -5.96 -4.25
C ALA A 11 -15.69 -6.31 -2.76
N ARG A 12 -16.58 -5.59 -2.06
CA ARG A 12 -16.62 -5.43 -0.59
C ARG A 12 -16.93 -6.65 0.29
N ARG A 13 -17.45 -7.79 -0.20
CA ARG A 13 -18.27 -8.66 0.69
C ARG A 13 -17.66 -9.98 1.17
N PRO A 14 -17.09 -10.86 0.33
CA PRO A 14 -16.65 -12.18 0.80
C PRO A 14 -15.20 -12.18 1.30
N PHE A 15 -14.28 -11.61 0.51
CA PHE A 15 -12.84 -11.68 0.74
C PHE A 15 -12.40 -10.98 2.03
N VAL A 16 -12.76 -9.70 2.18
CA VAL A 16 -12.39 -8.87 3.33
C VAL A 16 -12.87 -9.49 4.64
N LYS A 17 -14.07 -10.08 4.64
CA LYS A 17 -14.65 -10.76 5.80
C LYS A 17 -13.87 -12.04 6.15
N ALA A 18 -13.46 -12.81 5.15
CA ALA A 18 -12.63 -14.01 5.33
C ALA A 18 -11.24 -13.64 5.87
N PHE A 19 -10.58 -12.64 5.27
CA PHE A 19 -9.25 -12.19 5.67
C PHE A 19 -9.21 -11.65 7.10
N ARG A 20 -10.17 -10.78 7.49
CA ARG A 20 -10.29 -10.26 8.87
C ARG A 20 -10.52 -11.35 9.90
N LYS A 21 -11.19 -12.45 9.54
CA LYS A 21 -11.38 -13.61 10.41
C LYS A 21 -10.06 -14.37 10.62
N ALA A 22 -9.25 -14.52 9.57
CA ALA A 22 -7.96 -15.21 9.62
C ALA A 22 -6.89 -14.43 10.42
N ALA A 23 -6.80 -13.11 10.20
CA ALA A 23 -5.78 -12.24 10.79
C ALA A 23 -5.86 -12.04 12.33
N ARG A 24 -6.92 -12.52 13.00
CA ARG A 24 -7.10 -12.37 14.45
C ARG A 24 -6.45 -13.46 15.31
N THR A 25 -5.76 -14.45 14.70
CA THR A 25 -5.47 -15.72 15.39
C THR A 25 -4.04 -15.89 15.92
N GLU A 26 -3.11 -14.94 15.76
CA GLU A 26 -1.72 -15.18 16.23
C GLU A 26 -1.11 -14.03 17.02
N GLY A 27 -0.72 -14.32 18.26
CA GLY A 27 0.15 -13.49 19.09
C GLY A 27 1.03 -14.36 19.97
N ASN A 28 2.36 -14.27 19.79
CA ASN A 28 3.33 -14.31 20.88
C ASN A 28 4.70 -13.78 20.41
N GLY A 29 5.41 -13.04 21.28
CA GLY A 29 6.62 -12.30 20.93
C GLY A 29 7.94 -12.90 21.43
N ALA A 30 9.05 -12.51 20.78
CA ALA A 30 10.42 -12.40 21.31
C ALA A 30 11.23 -11.38 20.47
N PRO A 31 12.24 -10.68 21.03
CA PRO A 31 12.84 -9.51 20.39
C PRO A 31 14.06 -9.86 19.51
N SER A 32 14.25 -9.18 18.38
CA SER A 32 15.57 -9.07 17.73
C SER A 32 15.69 -7.78 16.89
N ILE A 33 16.89 -7.17 16.95
CA ILE A 33 17.23 -5.90 16.31
C ILE A 33 17.54 -6.14 14.82
N ALA A 34 16.57 -5.82 13.97
CA ALA A 34 16.70 -5.31 12.60
C ALA A 34 15.32 -4.75 12.21
N SER A 35 15.17 -3.43 12.36
CA SER A 35 13.90 -2.70 12.36
C SER A 35 13.20 -2.76 11.00
N GLY A 36 11.96 -3.26 11.00
CA GLY A 36 11.20 -3.61 9.79
C GLY A 36 10.91 -2.53 8.75
N GLU A 37 11.11 -1.25 9.06
CA GLU A 37 10.95 -0.10 8.15
C GLU A 37 11.77 1.07 8.72
N GLU A 38 12.34 1.91 7.85
CA GLU A 38 12.86 3.25 8.19
C GLU A 38 12.02 4.29 7.45
N ARG A 39 11.61 5.36 8.13
CA ARG A 39 10.77 6.42 7.53
C ARG A 39 11.14 7.81 8.02
N VAL A 40 10.99 8.79 7.14
CA VAL A 40 11.13 10.22 7.44
C VAL A 40 9.88 10.93 6.91
N VAL A 41 9.31 11.85 7.71
CA VAL A 41 8.19 12.70 7.30
C VAL A 41 8.66 14.14 7.24
N LEU A 42 8.47 14.78 6.08
CA LEU A 42 8.76 16.19 5.83
C LEU A 42 7.45 16.98 5.75
N CYS A 43 7.37 18.08 6.49
CA CYS A 43 6.20 18.96 6.50
C CYS A 43 6.45 20.20 5.64
N GLY A 44 5.38 20.76 5.06
CA GLY A 44 5.45 21.96 4.22
C GLY A 44 5.94 21.69 2.79
N VAL A 45 5.92 20.43 2.35
CA VAL A 45 6.31 20.02 1.00
C VAL A 45 5.11 20.23 0.08
N ASN A 46 5.16 21.23 -0.80
CA ASN A 46 4.10 21.43 -1.78
C ASN A 46 4.15 20.37 -2.89
N TRP A 47 3.05 20.26 -3.64
CA TRP A 47 2.91 19.29 -4.73
C TRP A 47 4.06 19.33 -5.74
N GLY A 48 4.45 20.53 -6.20
CA GLY A 48 5.54 20.67 -7.17
C GLY A 48 6.91 20.29 -6.62
N GLN A 49 7.14 20.40 -5.30
CA GLN A 49 8.36 19.88 -4.66
C GLN A 49 8.35 18.35 -4.61
N TYR A 50 7.21 17.73 -4.33
CA TYR A 50 7.04 16.28 -4.39
C TYR A 50 7.27 15.75 -5.81
N GLU A 51 6.66 16.36 -6.84
CA GLU A 51 6.82 15.92 -8.23
C GLU A 51 8.27 15.99 -8.69
N ARG A 52 8.97 17.09 -8.40
CA ARG A 52 10.39 17.22 -8.74
C ARG A 52 11.25 16.15 -8.06
N LEU A 53 10.99 15.87 -6.78
CA LEU A 53 11.72 14.83 -6.07
C LEU A 53 11.46 13.45 -6.67
N ASP A 54 10.20 13.13 -6.99
CA ASP A 54 9.85 11.85 -7.60
C ASP A 54 10.49 11.67 -8.99
N GLU A 55 10.52 12.74 -9.79
CA GLU A 55 11.18 12.76 -11.10
C GLU A 55 12.71 12.60 -10.97
N GLU A 56 13.34 13.32 -10.04
CA GLU A 56 14.79 13.23 -9.77
C GLU A 56 15.21 11.83 -9.29
N LEU A 57 14.36 11.15 -8.52
CA LEU A 57 14.60 9.79 -8.05
C LEU A 57 14.36 8.72 -9.15
N GLY A 58 13.62 9.07 -10.19
CA GLY A 58 13.32 8.19 -11.33
C GLY A 58 12.20 7.19 -11.05
N HIS A 59 11.40 6.87 -12.07
CA HIS A 59 10.17 6.07 -11.93
C HIS A 59 10.40 4.55 -11.81
N ASP A 60 11.58 4.04 -12.19
CA ASP A 60 11.94 2.62 -12.10
C ASP A 60 13.00 2.38 -11.02
N ARG A 61 12.62 2.69 -9.78
CA ARG A 61 13.50 2.57 -8.60
C ARG A 61 12.96 1.53 -7.62
N PRO A 62 13.84 0.74 -6.97
CA PRO A 62 13.43 -0.18 -5.90
C PRO A 62 13.05 0.55 -4.61
N GLY A 63 13.45 1.81 -4.47
CA GLY A 63 13.14 2.70 -3.35
C GLY A 63 13.98 3.99 -3.40
N PRO A 64 13.79 4.91 -2.44
CA PRO A 64 12.78 4.85 -1.38
C PRO A 64 11.36 5.07 -1.91
N ARG A 65 10.37 4.63 -1.13
CA ARG A 65 8.93 4.84 -1.38
C ARG A 65 8.54 6.25 -0.99
N LEU A 66 7.71 6.89 -1.82
CA LEU A 66 7.17 8.21 -1.53
C LEU A 66 5.65 8.15 -1.33
N TYR A 67 5.20 8.81 -0.28
CA TYR A 67 3.78 9.10 -0.08
C TYR A 67 3.62 10.60 0.18
N TRP A 68 2.69 11.25 -0.52
CA TRP A 68 2.42 12.67 -0.37
C TRP A 68 0.94 12.91 -0.10
N PHE A 69 0.66 13.72 0.93
CA PHE A 69 -0.70 14.12 1.27
C PHE A 69 -0.71 15.41 2.10
N ASP A 70 -1.54 16.37 1.71
CA ASP A 70 -1.80 17.61 2.45
C ASP A 70 -0.53 18.32 2.97
N GLY A 71 0.43 18.54 2.07
CA GLY A 71 1.68 19.22 2.41
C GLY A 71 2.70 18.40 3.20
N GLN A 72 2.44 17.12 3.43
CA GLN A 72 3.36 16.17 4.06
C GLN A 72 3.89 15.18 3.03
N LEU A 73 5.19 14.91 3.10
CA LEU A 73 5.88 13.90 2.31
C LEU A 73 6.50 12.87 3.24
N GLU A 74 6.05 11.62 3.16
CA GLU A 74 6.71 10.48 3.78
C GLU A 74 7.66 9.80 2.79
N ILE A 75 8.89 9.56 3.23
CA ILE A 75 9.91 8.79 2.53
C ILE A 75 10.15 7.53 3.35
N MET A 76 9.94 6.35 2.76
CA MET A 76 10.01 5.06 3.45
C MET A 76 10.94 4.09 2.73
N THR A 77 11.77 3.38 3.49
CA THR A 77 12.59 2.27 3.00
C THR A 77 12.12 0.97 3.63
N THR A 78 11.85 -0.03 2.79
CA THR A 78 11.47 -1.38 3.21
C THR A 78 12.72 -2.27 3.33
N PHE A 79 12.71 -3.19 4.30
CA PHE A 79 13.77 -4.17 4.50
C PHE A 79 13.29 -5.58 4.15
N LEU A 80 14.21 -6.54 4.04
CA LEU A 80 13.93 -7.93 3.66
C LEU A 80 12.71 -8.54 4.38
N LYS A 81 12.54 -8.26 5.67
CA LYS A 81 11.40 -8.76 6.46
C LYS A 81 10.05 -8.24 5.95
N HIS A 82 9.98 -6.97 5.56
CA HIS A 82 8.78 -6.38 4.97
C HIS A 82 8.48 -7.06 3.63
N GLU A 83 9.48 -7.22 2.76
CA GLU A 83 9.33 -7.89 1.46
C GLU A 83 8.88 -9.35 1.58
N GLN A 84 9.39 -10.10 2.56
CA GLN A 84 8.96 -11.48 2.83
C GLN A 84 7.49 -11.56 3.24
N ILE A 85 7.06 -10.66 4.13
CA ILE A 85 5.67 -10.59 4.61
C ILE A 85 4.75 -10.16 3.46
N LYS A 86 5.14 -9.10 2.74
CA LYS A 86 4.45 -8.61 1.55
C LYS A 86 4.23 -9.74 0.56
N LYS A 87 5.28 -10.48 0.19
CA LYS A 87 5.19 -11.55 -0.80
C LYS A 87 4.23 -12.66 -0.35
N GLY A 88 4.31 -13.09 0.91
CA GLY A 88 3.40 -14.10 1.45
C GLY A 88 1.93 -13.64 1.42
N LEU A 89 1.66 -12.40 1.81
CA LEU A 89 0.31 -11.84 1.80
C LEU A 89 -0.23 -11.65 0.38
N ALA A 90 0.59 -11.13 -0.53
CA ALA A 90 0.24 -10.96 -1.93
C ALA A 90 -0.14 -12.29 -2.58
N THR A 91 0.67 -13.34 -2.38
CA THR A 91 0.34 -14.68 -2.89
C THR A 91 -0.97 -15.21 -2.32
N LEU A 92 -1.25 -15.03 -1.02
CA LEU A 92 -2.53 -15.44 -0.45
C LEU A 92 -3.73 -14.68 -1.02
N VAL A 93 -3.57 -13.39 -1.31
CA VAL A 93 -4.60 -12.57 -1.96
C VAL A 93 -4.86 -13.07 -3.37
N GLU A 94 -3.80 -13.27 -4.16
CA GLU A 94 -3.88 -13.74 -5.54
C GLU A 94 -4.47 -15.15 -5.64
N ASP A 95 -4.04 -16.08 -4.79
CA ASP A 95 -4.59 -17.44 -4.71
C ASP A 95 -6.10 -17.41 -4.43
N TYR A 96 -6.53 -16.57 -3.48
CA TYR A 96 -7.96 -16.42 -3.20
C TYR A 96 -8.74 -15.90 -4.42
N LEU A 97 -8.24 -14.84 -5.06
CA LEU A 97 -8.92 -14.22 -6.20
C LEU A 97 -9.00 -15.18 -7.38
N PHE A 98 -7.93 -15.96 -7.60
CA PHE A 98 -7.90 -17.03 -8.59
C PHE A 98 -8.96 -18.11 -8.30
N GLU A 99 -9.01 -18.63 -7.07
CA GLU A 99 -9.98 -19.65 -6.66
C GLU A 99 -11.43 -19.16 -6.73
N THR A 100 -11.67 -17.87 -6.54
CA THR A 100 -13.02 -17.27 -6.70
C THR A 100 -13.37 -16.93 -8.14
N GLY A 101 -12.46 -17.13 -9.09
CA GLY A 101 -12.67 -16.79 -10.50
C GLY A 101 -12.74 -15.28 -10.76
N THR A 102 -12.12 -14.47 -9.90
CA THR A 102 -12.02 -13.03 -10.07
C THR A 102 -10.85 -12.72 -11.00
N GLU A 103 -11.11 -12.04 -12.10
CA GLU A 103 -10.06 -11.58 -13.01
C GLU A 103 -9.27 -10.44 -12.34
N ILE A 104 -7.94 -10.49 -12.43
CA ILE A 104 -7.05 -9.52 -11.79
C ILE A 104 -6.04 -8.94 -12.77
N PHE A 105 -5.77 -7.65 -12.62
CA PHE A 105 -4.73 -6.91 -13.34
C PHE A 105 -3.76 -6.32 -12.30
N PRO A 106 -2.63 -7.00 -12.02
CA PRO A 106 -1.66 -6.54 -11.03
C PRO A 106 -0.96 -5.25 -11.47
N HIS A 107 -0.96 -4.25 -10.60
CA HIS A 107 -0.23 -2.99 -10.76
C HIS A 107 1.06 -2.95 -9.91
N GLY A 108 1.17 -3.89 -8.97
CA GLY A 108 2.30 -3.98 -8.07
C GLY A 108 2.48 -2.72 -7.23
N GLN A 109 3.72 -2.24 -7.21
CA GLN A 109 4.16 -1.06 -6.46
C GLN A 109 4.10 0.25 -7.27
N ALA A 110 3.40 0.29 -8.40
CA ALA A 110 3.38 1.44 -9.29
C ALA A 110 2.89 2.71 -8.57
N THR A 111 3.61 3.81 -8.77
CA THR A 111 3.26 5.12 -8.19
C THR A 111 1.92 5.60 -8.74
N MET A 112 0.98 5.88 -7.85
CA MET A 112 -0.31 6.48 -8.16
C MET A 112 -0.30 7.96 -7.76
N LYS A 113 -0.81 8.83 -8.64
CA LYS A 113 -0.86 10.27 -8.40
C LYS A 113 -2.21 10.85 -8.82
N ARG A 114 -2.71 11.79 -8.03
CA ARG A 114 -3.80 12.69 -8.41
C ARG A 114 -3.34 14.12 -8.19
N LEU A 115 -3.37 14.91 -9.26
CA LEU A 115 -2.81 16.25 -9.32
C LEU A 115 -3.22 17.10 -8.12
N ALA A 116 -2.22 17.52 -7.34
CA ALA A 116 -2.35 18.35 -6.14
C ALA A 116 -3.31 17.81 -5.06
N ASP A 117 -3.60 16.51 -5.07
CA ASP A 117 -4.54 15.87 -4.12
C ASP A 117 -3.82 14.77 -3.30
N ALA A 118 -3.13 13.84 -3.97
CA ALA A 118 -2.47 12.71 -3.31
C ALA A 118 -1.43 12.03 -4.20
N GLY A 119 -0.38 11.46 -3.59
CA GLY A 119 0.58 10.56 -4.24
C GLY A 119 0.91 9.37 -3.33
N ALA A 120 0.94 8.15 -3.87
CA ALA A 120 1.21 6.94 -3.11
C ALA A 120 1.94 5.88 -3.92
N GLU A 121 2.82 5.14 -3.26
CA GLU A 121 3.45 3.92 -3.79
C GLU A 121 3.01 2.73 -2.93
N PRO A 122 2.03 1.92 -3.37
CA PRO A 122 1.56 0.78 -2.59
C PRO A 122 2.64 -0.30 -2.48
N ASP A 123 2.50 -1.19 -1.49
CA ASP A 123 3.32 -2.39 -1.44
C ASP A 123 2.92 -3.37 -2.56
N GLU A 124 1.62 -3.61 -2.72
CA GLU A 124 1.02 -4.30 -3.87
C GLU A 124 -0.36 -3.73 -4.18
N SER A 125 -0.78 -3.80 -5.44
CA SER A 125 -2.11 -3.36 -5.86
C SER A 125 -2.62 -4.09 -7.11
N TRP A 126 -3.94 -4.20 -7.23
CA TRP A 126 -4.63 -4.92 -8.31
C TRP A 126 -5.92 -4.20 -8.73
N CYS A 127 -6.17 -4.13 -10.04
CA CYS A 127 -7.52 -3.91 -10.56
C CYS A 127 -8.25 -5.25 -10.68
N LEU A 128 -9.56 -5.24 -10.44
CA LEU A 128 -10.41 -6.43 -10.51
C LEU A 128 -11.39 -6.26 -11.67
N GLU A 129 -11.62 -7.35 -12.41
CA GLU A 129 -12.56 -7.44 -13.55
C GLU A 129 -12.19 -6.59 -14.78
N GLU A 130 -11.57 -5.43 -14.62
CA GLU A 130 -11.12 -4.55 -15.70
C GLU A 130 -9.81 -3.84 -15.34
N GLU A 131 -8.97 -3.58 -16.34
CA GLU A 131 -7.77 -2.75 -16.18
C GLU A 131 -8.13 -1.27 -16.19
N LYS A 132 -7.68 -0.51 -15.18
CA LYS A 132 -8.00 0.91 -15.01
C LYS A 132 -6.86 1.63 -14.30
N GLU A 133 -6.87 2.96 -14.32
CA GLU A 133 -5.79 3.78 -13.75
C GLU A 133 -5.59 3.58 -12.24
N PHE A 134 -6.68 3.53 -11.46
CA PHE A 134 -6.64 3.36 -10.01
C PHE A 134 -7.10 1.96 -9.62
N PRO A 135 -6.31 1.22 -8.82
CA PRO A 135 -6.61 -0.15 -8.45
C PRO A 135 -7.84 -0.25 -7.55
N ASP A 136 -8.56 -1.36 -7.68
CA ASP A 136 -9.62 -1.73 -6.74
C ASP A 136 -9.04 -2.13 -5.39
N LEU A 137 -7.91 -2.83 -5.40
CA LEU A 137 -7.32 -3.47 -4.23
C LEU A 137 -5.92 -2.94 -3.98
N VAL A 138 -5.66 -2.50 -2.76
CA VAL A 138 -4.31 -2.12 -2.30
C VAL A 138 -3.97 -2.90 -1.04
N LEU A 139 -2.77 -3.47 -1.01
CA LEU A 139 -2.15 -4.09 0.16
C LEU A 139 -1.06 -3.16 0.69
N GLU A 140 -1.11 -2.89 1.99
CA GLU A 140 -0.09 -2.15 2.73
C GLU A 140 0.33 -2.95 3.97
N VAL A 141 1.63 -3.18 4.09
CA VAL A 141 2.25 -3.86 5.23
C VAL A 141 2.92 -2.82 6.10
N ALA A 142 2.38 -2.61 7.30
CA ALA A 142 2.97 -1.72 8.30
C ALA A 142 3.53 -2.52 9.48
N LEU A 143 4.85 -2.60 9.59
CA LEU A 143 5.53 -3.24 10.72
C LEU A 143 5.60 -2.31 11.93
N ARG A 144 5.64 -0.99 11.72
CA ARG A 144 5.58 0.03 12.78
C ARG A 144 4.44 1.02 12.55
N SER A 145 3.76 1.41 13.63
CA SER A 145 2.76 2.50 13.60
C SER A 145 3.41 3.87 13.38
N GLY A 146 2.67 4.81 12.79
CA GLY A 146 3.12 6.18 12.49
C GLY A 146 3.29 6.42 10.99
N GLY A 147 3.70 7.61 10.59
CA GLY A 147 3.72 8.05 9.20
C GLY A 147 2.50 8.90 8.84
N ILE A 148 2.36 9.24 7.57
CA ILE A 148 1.19 9.95 7.07
C ILE A 148 0.00 8.98 6.95
N PRO A 149 -1.26 9.47 7.05
CA PRO A 149 -2.42 8.59 7.07
C PRO A 149 -2.68 7.99 5.68
N LYS A 150 -1.99 6.89 5.35
CA LYS A 150 -2.07 6.20 4.05
C LYS A 150 -3.52 5.91 3.63
N LEU A 151 -4.38 5.57 4.58
CA LEU A 151 -5.81 5.35 4.33
C LEU A 151 -6.50 6.56 3.68
N ASP A 152 -6.14 7.78 4.10
CA ASP A 152 -6.74 9.01 3.60
C ASP A 152 -6.21 9.34 2.19
N ILE A 153 -4.95 9.00 1.92
CA ILE A 153 -4.32 9.10 0.59
C ILE A 153 -5.06 8.21 -0.40
N TYR A 154 -5.24 6.94 -0.05
CA TYR A 154 -5.92 5.98 -0.90
C TYR A 154 -7.38 6.34 -1.13
N GLN A 155 -8.10 6.86 -0.12
CA GLN A 155 -9.45 7.40 -0.34
C GLN A 155 -9.46 8.55 -1.34
N ARG A 156 -8.44 9.41 -1.30
CA ARG A 156 -8.28 10.51 -2.26
C ARG A 156 -7.97 10.02 -3.68
N LEU A 157 -7.26 8.90 -3.80
CA LEU A 157 -7.03 8.16 -5.03
C LEU A 157 -8.20 7.26 -5.44
N ALA A 158 -9.38 7.43 -4.82
CA ALA A 158 -10.61 6.66 -5.05
C ALA A 158 -10.59 5.19 -4.58
N VAL A 159 -9.58 4.78 -3.83
CA VAL A 159 -9.49 3.44 -3.20
C VAL A 159 -10.09 3.50 -1.79
N CYS A 160 -11.21 2.82 -1.57
CA CYS A 160 -11.98 2.98 -0.33
C CYS A 160 -11.54 2.06 0.82
N ARG A 161 -11.72 2.54 2.06
CA ARG A 161 -11.56 1.73 3.29
C ARG A 161 -12.75 0.78 3.47
N THR A 162 -12.46 -0.41 4.02
CA THR A 162 -13.42 -1.49 4.34
C THR A 162 -13.82 -1.56 5.80
#